data_AF-A0A238JTV2-F1
#
_entry.id   AF-A0A238JTV2-F1
#
_cell.length_a   1.000
_cell.length_b   1.000
_cell.length_c   1.000
_cell.angle_alpha   90.00
_cell.angle_beta   90.00
_cell.angle_gamma   90.00
#
_symmetry.space_group_name_H-M   'P 1'
#
loop_
_entity.id
_entity.type
_entity.pdbx_description
1 polymer ?
#
loop_
_entity_poly.entity_id
_entity_poly.type
_entity_poly.pdbx_seq_one_letter_code
_entity_poly.pdbx_strand_id
1 'polypeptide(L)' 'MHSVFSARAAAEGGIVRRQSRDIDRIVGRDRFLAEVHKRGFHAVENAGQTVIFCNNHPVRILR' A
#
# COMPACT_ATOMS: atom_id res chain seq x y z
N MET A 1 -1.17 8.78 15.30
CA MET A 1 -1.35 7.51 14.56
C MET A 1 -1.25 7.78 13.07
N HIS A 2 -0.08 7.59 12.45
CA HIS A 2 0.06 7.74 11.00
C HIS A 2 -0.45 6.45 10.34
N SER A 3 -1.65 6.49 9.75
CA SER A 3 -2.15 5.40 8.92
C SER A 3 -1.21 5.20 7.72
N VAL A 4 -0.87 3.94 7.42
CA VAL A 4 -0.06 3.59 6.24
C VAL A 4 -0.72 4.12 4.97
N PHE A 5 -2.05 4.08 4.92
CA PHE A 5 -2.85 4.71 3.87
C PHE A 5 -3.13 6.17 4.24
N SER A 6 -2.77 7.12 3.39
CA SER A 6 -3.22 8.49 3.58
C SER A 6 -4.72 8.56 3.27
N ALA A 7 -5.49 9.24 4.12
CA ALA A 7 -6.96 9.30 4.01
C ALA A 7 -7.41 9.81 2.62
N ARG A 8 -6.67 10.77 2.06
CA ARG A 8 -6.94 11.33 0.74
C ARG A 8 -6.66 10.34 -0.39
N ALA A 9 -5.51 9.68 -0.42
CA ALA A 9 -5.21 8.71 -1.48
C ALA A 9 -6.14 7.49 -1.38
N ALA A 10 -6.51 7.07 -0.17
CA ALA A 10 -7.47 6.01 0.05
C ALA A 10 -8.88 6.36 -0.44
N ALA A 11 -9.29 7.63 -0.36
CA ALA A 11 -10.60 8.09 -0.78
C ALA A 11 -10.68 8.40 -2.29
N GLU A 12 -9.62 8.95 -2.88
CA GLU A 12 -9.59 9.39 -4.27
C GLU A 12 -9.05 8.31 -5.24
N GLY A 13 -8.74 7.11 -4.77
CA GLY A 13 -8.18 6.05 -5.61
C GLY A 13 -6.69 6.23 -5.96
N GLY A 14 -5.98 7.05 -5.19
CA GLY A 14 -4.60 7.48 -5.45
C GLY A 14 -3.54 6.43 -5.13
N ILE A 15 -2.27 6.88 -5.13
CA ILE A 15 -1.10 6.04 -4.88
C ILE A 15 -0.41 6.49 -3.60
N VAL A 16 -0.05 5.54 -2.74
CA VAL A 16 0.75 5.79 -1.53
C VAL A 16 2.10 5.09 -1.66
N ARG A 17 3.18 5.79 -1.32
CA ARG A 17 4.53 5.21 -1.28
C ARG A 17 5.10 5.27 0.13
N ARG A 18 5.67 4.15 0.59
CA ARG A 18 6.29 4.01 1.93
C ARG A 18 7.55 3.16 1.85
N GLN A 19 8.47 3.36 2.79
CA GLN A 19 9.57 2.42 2.99
C GLN A 19 9.01 1.13 3.59
N SER A 20 9.39 -0.03 3.07
CA SER A 20 8.90 -1.33 3.56
C SER A 20 9.22 -1.52 5.04
N ARG A 21 10.43 -1.14 5.47
CA ARG A 21 10.84 -1.17 6.88
C ARG A 21 9.94 -0.35 7.80
N ASP A 22 9.36 0.75 7.31
CA ASP A 22 8.44 1.57 8.10
C ASP A 22 7.07 0.93 8.20
N ILE A 23 6.60 0.24 7.15
CA ILE A 23 5.37 -0.56 7.21
C ILE A 23 5.53 -1.66 8.25
N ASP A 24 6.65 -2.40 8.19
CA ASP A 24 6.94 -3.48 9.12
C ASP A 24 7.02 -2.97 10.57
N ARG A 25 7.68 -1.83 10.79
CA ARG A 25 7.83 -1.22 12.13
C ARG A 25 6.53 -0.66 12.70
N ILE A 26 5.65 -0.08 11.87
CA ILE A 26 4.46 0.65 12.35
C ILE A 26 3.22 -0.25 12.45
N VAL A 27 3.02 -1.14 11.47
CA VAL A 27 1.80 -1.96 11.35
C VAL A 27 2.11 -3.46 11.39
N GLY A 28 3.30 -3.86 10.93
CA GLY A 28 3.65 -5.25 10.68
C GLY A 28 3.17 -5.71 9.31
N ARG A 29 3.99 -6.54 8.64
CA ARG A 29 3.77 -7.00 7.27
C ARG A 29 2.43 -7.71 7.08
N ASP A 30 2.14 -8.70 7.91
CA ASP A 30 0.94 -9.55 7.75
C ASP A 30 -0.34 -8.73 7.91
N ARG A 31 -0.37 -7.85 8.91
CA ARG A 31 -1.49 -6.94 9.15
C ARG A 31 -1.66 -5.95 8.00
N PHE A 32 -0.56 -5.43 7.45
CA PHE A 32 -0.60 -4.57 6.28
C PHE A 32 -1.19 -5.30 5.07
N LEU A 33 -0.72 -6.51 4.75
CA LEU A 33 -1.22 -7.30 3.63
C LEU A 33 -2.69 -7.68 3.79
N ALA A 34 -3.11 -8.03 5.01
CA ALA A 34 -4.51 -8.30 5.32
C ALA A 34 -5.41 -7.08 5.04
N GLU A 35 -4.96 -5.86 5.41
CA GLU A 35 -5.70 -4.62 5.14
C GLU A 35 -5.72 -4.27 3.65
N VAL A 36 -4.61 -4.46 2.93
CA VAL A 36 -4.55 -4.29 1.47
C VAL A 36 -5.57 -5.20 0.79
N HIS A 37 -5.57 -6.48 1.14
CA HIS A 37 -6.52 -7.47 0.62
C HIS A 37 -7.96 -7.12 0.96
N LYS A 38 -8.26 -6.80 2.22
CA LYS A 38 -9.61 -6.44 2.68
C LYS A 38 -10.19 -5.23 1.94
N ARG A 39 -9.35 -4.28 1.53
CA ARG A 39 -9.75 -3.06 0.81
C ARG A 39 -9.82 -3.25 -0.71
N GLY A 40 -9.41 -4.40 -1.25
CA GLY A 40 -9.28 -4.64 -2.69
C GLY A 40 -8.11 -3.88 -3.34
N PHE A 41 -7.20 -3.35 -2.53
CA PHE A 41 -6.05 -2.60 -2.98
C PHE A 41 -4.94 -3.53 -3.48
N HIS A 42 -3.97 -2.94 -4.18
CA HIS A 42 -2.77 -3.64 -4.60
C HIS A 42 -1.54 -2.98 -3.99
N ALA A 43 -0.56 -3.78 -3.58
CA ALA A 43 0.73 -3.28 -3.11
C ALA A 43 1.85 -3.98 -3.90
N VAL A 44 2.84 -3.20 -4.33
CA VAL A 44 4.04 -3.69 -5.02
C VAL A 44 5.25 -3.24 -4.25
N GLU A 45 6.18 -4.16 -4.04
CA GLU A 45 7.45 -3.88 -3.36
C GLU A 45 8.61 -3.92 -4.35
N ASN A 46 9.48 -2.92 -4.30
CA ASN A 46 10.72 -2.89 -5.06
C ASN A 46 11.77 -2.03 -4.34
N ALA A 47 13.02 -2.50 -4.28
CA ALA A 47 14.15 -1.79 -3.66
C ALA A 47 13.83 -1.22 -2.25
N GLY A 48 13.12 -2.00 -1.42
CA GLY A 48 12.75 -1.61 -0.05
C GLY A 48 11.69 -0.50 0.03
N GLN A 49 11.04 -0.16 -1.09
CA GLN A 49 9.86 0.69 -1.14
C GLN A 49 8.64 -0.16 -1.44
N THR A 50 7.54 0.16 -0.76
CA THR A 50 6.22 -0.37 -1.08
C THR A 50 5.38 0.75 -1.69
N VAL A 51 4.81 0.48 -2.85
CA VAL A 51 3.83 1.33 -3.56
C VAL A 51 2.47 0.66 -3.44
N ILE A 52 1.51 1.38 -2.87
CA ILE A 52 0.14 0.93 -2.69
C ILE A 52 -0.76 1.70 -3.66
N PHE A 53 -1.48 0.96 -4.49
CA PHE A 53 -2.56 1.46 -5.34
C PHE A 53 -3.86 1.35 -4.54
N CYS A 54 -4.40 2.49 -4.12
CA CYS A 54 -5.61 2.56 -3.29
C CYS A 54 -6.90 2.45 -4.11
N ASN A 55 -6.93 1.54 -5.07
CA ASN A 55 -8.08 1.23 -5.91
C ASN A 55 -8.03 -0.25 -6.33
N ASN A 56 -9.10 -0.70 -6.98
CA ASN A 56 -9.26 -2.10 -7.37
C ASN A 56 -8.86 -2.38 -8.82
N HIS A 57 -8.22 -1.42 -9.50
CA HIS A 57 -7.73 -1.65 -10.87
C HIS A 57 -6.51 -2.58 -10.85
N PRO A 58 -6.36 -3.45 -11.87
CA PRO A 58 -5.24 -4.36 -11.94
C PRO A 58 -3.92 -3.60 -12.15
N VAL A 59 -2.87 -4.03 -11.45
CA VAL A 59 -1.51 -3.51 -11.67
C VAL A 59 -0.89 -4.21 -12.88
N ARG A 60 -0.38 -3.43 -13.84
CA ARG A 60 0.34 -3.93 -15.01
C ARG A 60 1.81 -3.51 -14.95
N ILE A 61 2.72 -4.46 -15.09
CA ILE A 61 4.16 -4.18 -15.21
C ILE A 61 4.46 -3.93 -16.69
N LEU A 62 4.76 -2.68 -17.04
CA LEU A 62 5.16 -2.27 -18.40
C LEU A 62 6.69 -2.37 -18.52
N ARG A 63 7.20 -2.70 -19.72
CA ARG A 63 8.64 -2.81 -20.03
C ARG A 63 8.99 -2.00 -21.26
#